data_AF-A0A0L7QPF3-F1
#
_entry.id   AF-A0A0L7QPF3-F1
#
_cell.length_a   1.000
_cell.length_b   1.000
_cell.length_c   1.000
_cell.angle_alpha   90.00
_cell.angle_beta   90.00
_cell.angle_gamma   90.00
#
_symmetry.space_group_name_H-M   'P 1'
#
loop_
_entity.id
_entity.type
_entity.pdbx_description
1 polymer ?
#
loop_
_entity_poly.entity_id
_entity_poly.type
_entity_poly.pdbx_seq_one_letter_code
_entity_poly.pdbx_strand_id
1 'polypeptide(L)'
;MGKVYSLLTRPIRTFNIENRARRVISRNKPVPAPQYKAVEKQRELVNKLKPDFMETHNKENVQLHEHLKSIFVTSNDPQIDQKVGTIISSEESTKNKCTFKEVINFLNMYQNNPVESTIDEISQKYELDKEVVENIVKHFGILNSANLADLQLKSDADARIE
;
A
#
# COMPACT_ATOMS: atom_id res chain seq x y z
N MET A 1 13.09 58.12 -7.57
CA MET A 1 11.98 58.63 -6.71
C MET A 1 10.90 57.60 -6.34
N GLY A 2 10.76 56.43 -7.01
CA GLY A 2 9.61 55.53 -6.78
C GLY A 2 9.56 54.74 -5.46
N LYS A 3 10.69 54.54 -4.77
CA LYS A 3 10.74 53.70 -3.55
C LYS A 3 10.11 54.37 -2.34
N VAL A 4 10.44 55.63 -2.08
CA VAL A 4 9.83 56.43 -0.99
C VAL A 4 8.34 56.67 -1.23
N TYR A 5 7.94 56.96 -2.48
CA TYR A 5 6.53 57.17 -2.82
C TYR A 5 5.67 55.91 -2.68
N SER A 6 6.19 54.74 -3.09
CA SER A 6 5.47 53.46 -2.95
C SER A 6 5.31 53.04 -1.49
N LEU A 7 6.26 53.35 -0.62
CA LEU A 7 6.15 53.08 0.82
C LEU A 7 5.05 53.93 1.48
N LEU A 8 4.93 55.20 1.08
CA LEU A 8 3.94 56.11 1.64
C LEU A 8 2.51 55.83 1.13
N THR A 9 2.36 55.35 -0.11
CA THR A 9 1.05 55.06 -0.71
C THR A 9 0.54 53.64 -0.44
N ARG A 10 1.41 52.73 0.04
CA ARG A 10 1.08 51.36 0.43
C ARG A 10 -0.13 51.25 1.37
N PRO A 11 -0.16 51.89 2.57
CA PRO A 11 -1.26 51.71 3.52
C PRO A 11 -2.62 52.13 2.94
N ILE A 12 -2.63 53.12 2.05
CA ILE A 12 -3.85 53.60 1.40
C ILE A 12 -4.36 52.57 0.39
N ARG A 13 -3.47 51.96 -0.39
CA ARG A 13 -3.83 50.95 -1.40
C ARG A 13 -4.18 49.59 -0.77
N THR A 14 -3.60 49.25 0.38
CA THR A 14 -3.79 47.96 1.05
C THR A 14 -4.82 47.99 2.18
N PHE A 15 -5.41 49.13 2.52
CA PHE A 15 -6.38 49.27 3.61
C PHE A 15 -7.48 48.19 3.62
N ASN A 16 -8.05 47.90 2.45
CA ASN A 16 -9.10 46.87 2.33
C ASN A 16 -8.56 45.45 2.53
N ILE A 17 -7.34 45.18 2.09
CA ILE A 17 -6.66 43.87 2.26
C ILE A 17 -6.26 43.70 3.73
N GLU A 18 -5.72 44.74 4.35
CA GLU A 18 -5.34 44.75 5.77
C GLU A 18 -6.55 44.56 6.69
N ASN A 19 -7.68 45.23 6.42
CA ASN A 19 -8.89 45.06 7.21
C ASN A 19 -9.49 43.66 7.05
N ARG A 20 -9.46 43.08 5.84
CA ARG A 20 -9.84 41.68 5.61
C ARG A 20 -8.92 40.71 6.34
N ALA A 21 -7.61 40.91 6.25
CA ALA A 21 -6.62 40.10 6.93
C ALA A 21 -6.79 40.17 8.45
N ARG A 22 -6.93 41.38 9.02
CA ARG A 22 -7.23 41.57 10.45
C ARG A 22 -8.48 40.82 10.88
N ARG A 23 -9.57 40.89 10.11
CA ARG A 23 -10.83 40.18 10.40
C ARG A 23 -10.67 38.66 10.34
N VAL A 24 -9.80 38.13 9.49
CA VAL A 24 -9.56 36.68 9.38
C VAL A 24 -8.61 36.20 10.47
N ILE A 25 -7.53 36.95 10.74
CA ILE A 25 -6.54 36.65 11.78
C ILE A 25 -7.16 36.74 13.18
N SER A 26 -8.08 37.69 13.40
CA SER A 26 -8.76 37.85 14.69
C SER A 26 -9.82 36.79 14.96
N ARG A 27 -10.23 36.03 13.94
CA ARG A 27 -11.10 34.86 14.15
C ARG A 27 -10.27 33.75 14.79
N ASN A 28 -10.89 33.04 15.72
CA ASN A 28 -10.36 31.76 16.16
C ASN A 28 -10.20 30.83 14.94
N LYS A 29 -9.15 30.00 14.94
CA LYS A 29 -8.90 29.05 13.84
C LYS A 29 -10.20 28.31 13.51
N PRO A 30 -10.57 28.20 12.22
CA PRO A 30 -11.82 27.55 11.85
C PRO A 30 -11.83 26.13 12.40
N VAL A 31 -13.02 25.66 12.79
CA VAL A 31 -13.21 24.26 13.19
C VAL A 31 -12.70 23.39 12.03
N PRO A 32 -11.89 22.35 12.31
CA PRO A 32 -11.46 21.44 11.26
C PRO A 32 -12.68 20.85 10.55
N ALA A 33 -12.48 20.45 9.29
CA ALA A 33 -13.54 19.83 8.52
C ALA A 33 -14.16 18.64 9.30
N PRO A 34 -15.50 18.46 9.24
CA PRO A 34 -16.15 17.34 9.90
C PRO A 34 -15.59 16.03 9.36
N GLN A 35 -15.41 15.05 10.26
CA GLN A 35 -14.93 13.73 9.90
C GLN A 35 -16.10 12.79 9.57
N TYR A 36 -15.83 11.71 8.85
CA TYR A 36 -16.86 10.71 8.55
C TYR A 36 -17.18 9.84 9.78
N LYS A 37 -18.43 9.36 9.89
CA LYS A 37 -18.92 8.57 11.03
C LYS A 37 -18.04 7.35 11.36
N ALA A 38 -17.47 6.68 10.36
CA ALA A 38 -16.57 5.54 10.61
C ALA A 38 -15.27 5.98 11.31
N VAL A 39 -14.73 7.14 10.95
CA VAL A 39 -13.52 7.70 11.56
C VAL A 39 -13.78 8.10 13.01
N GLU A 40 -14.97 8.64 13.31
CA GLU A 40 -15.38 8.97 14.67
C GLU A 40 -15.42 7.72 15.56
N LYS A 41 -16.06 6.64 15.09
CA LYS A 41 -16.10 5.35 15.80
C LYS A 41 -14.70 4.78 16.06
N GLN A 42 -13.83 4.82 15.05
CA GLN A 42 -12.44 4.37 15.20
C GLN A 42 -11.69 5.20 16.25
N ARG A 43 -11.84 6.52 16.22
CA ARG A 43 -11.23 7.42 17.20
C ARG A 43 -11.74 7.14 18.62
N GLU A 44 -13.04 6.89 18.79
CA GLU A 44 -13.61 6.49 20.08
C GLU A 44 -13.03 5.18 20.61
N LEU A 45 -12.88 4.17 19.74
CA LEU A 45 -12.25 2.90 20.11
C LEU A 45 -10.80 3.11 20.54
N VAL A 46 -10.02 3.89 19.78
CA VAL A 46 -8.63 4.21 20.12
C VAL A 46 -8.56 4.96 21.46
N ASN A 47 -9.42 5.96 21.67
CA ASN A 47 -9.47 6.73 22.91
C ASN A 47 -9.82 5.84 24.12
N LYS A 48 -10.70 4.84 23.95
CA LYS A 48 -11.04 3.88 25.01
C LYS A 48 -9.88 2.93 25.32
N LEU A 49 -9.16 2.48 24.30
CA LEU A 49 -8.06 1.53 24.44
C LEU A 49 -6.79 2.20 25.00
N LYS A 50 -6.49 3.42 24.56
CA LYS A 50 -5.30 4.20 24.95
C LYS A 50 -5.65 5.69 25.06
N PRO A 51 -6.14 6.17 26.21
CA PRO A 51 -6.53 7.57 26.38
C PRO A 51 -5.33 8.52 26.25
N ASP A 52 -4.15 8.10 26.72
CA ASP A 52 -2.93 8.93 26.73
C ASP A 52 -2.12 8.83 25.42
N PHE A 53 -2.72 8.29 24.36
CA PHE A 53 -2.04 8.06 23.08
C PHE A 53 -1.43 9.35 22.50
N MET A 54 -2.18 10.45 22.52
CA MET A 54 -1.70 11.73 21.98
C MET A 54 -0.54 12.29 22.80
N GLU A 55 -0.60 12.18 24.13
CA GLU A 55 0.48 12.66 24.98
C GLU A 55 1.75 11.84 24.81
N THR A 56 1.62 10.51 24.77
CA THR A 56 2.75 9.60 24.57
C THR A 56 3.36 9.75 23.19
N HIS A 57 2.55 9.99 22.15
CA HIS A 57 3.03 10.22 20.79
C HIS A 57 3.77 11.56 20.64
N ASN A 58 3.33 12.61 21.34
CA ASN A 58 3.99 13.92 21.30
C ASN A 58 5.27 13.96 22.16
N LYS A 59 5.43 13.02 23.11
CA LYS A 59 6.63 12.90 23.95
C LYS A 59 7.70 12.09 23.21
N GLU A 60 8.93 12.59 23.24
CA GLU A 60 10.08 11.88 22.69
C GLU A 60 10.42 10.65 23.54
N ASN A 61 10.71 9.52 22.90
CA ASN A 61 11.24 8.34 23.58
C ASN A 61 12.77 8.39 23.58
N VAL A 62 13.35 8.60 24.78
CA VAL A 62 14.80 8.75 24.98
C VAL A 62 15.60 7.55 24.48
N GLN A 63 15.12 6.32 24.75
CA GLN A 63 15.81 5.10 24.34
C GLN A 63 15.83 4.97 22.80
N LEU A 64 14.69 5.25 22.16
CA LEU A 64 14.59 5.19 20.71
C LEU A 64 15.47 6.26 20.04
N HIS A 65 15.51 7.46 20.62
CA HIS A 65 16.38 8.54 20.14
C HIS A 65 17.85 8.16 20.18
N GLU A 66 18.29 7.51 21.25
CA GLU A 66 19.66 6.99 21.37
C GLU A 66 19.94 5.90 20.33
N HIS A 67 18.98 5.01 20.07
CA HIS A 67 19.12 3.97 19.04
C HIS A 67 19.23 4.57 17.63
N LEU A 68 18.44 5.59 17.31
CA LEU A 68 18.49 6.29 16.02
C LEU A 68 19.83 7.00 15.79
N LYS A 69 20.51 7.42 16.88
CA LYS A 69 21.85 8.03 16.81
C LYS A 69 22.98 7.02 16.75
N SER A 70 22.81 5.84 17.35
CA SER A 70 23.91 4.87 17.55
C SER A 70 23.93 3.77 16.50
N ILE A 71 22.76 3.34 16.02
CA ILE A 71 22.62 2.21 15.12
C ILE A 71 22.40 2.74 13.71
N PHE A 72 23.49 2.85 12.95
CA PHE A 72 23.44 3.07 11.51
C PHE A 72 23.62 1.75 10.79
N VAL A 73 22.67 1.39 9.93
CA VAL A 73 22.79 0.23 9.05
C VAL A 73 23.45 0.70 7.75
N THR A 74 24.67 0.23 7.49
CA THR A 74 25.28 0.36 6.17
C THR A 74 24.86 -0.84 5.32
N SER A 75 23.95 -0.63 4.37
CA SER A 75 23.68 -1.66 3.36
C SER A 75 24.87 -1.72 2.41
N ASN A 76 25.66 -2.78 2.53
CA ASN A 76 26.64 -3.12 1.49
C ASN A 76 25.88 -3.88 0.40
N ASP A 77 25.18 -3.13 -0.45
CA ASP A 77 24.63 -3.71 -1.67
C ASP A 77 25.80 -4.06 -2.59
N PRO A 78 25.86 -5.29 -3.14
CA PRO A 78 26.80 -5.58 -4.21
C PRO A 78 26.49 -4.59 -5.32
N GLN A 79 27.50 -3.81 -5.72
CA GLN A 79 27.42 -2.97 -6.91
C GLN A 79 27.23 -3.93 -8.08
N ILE A 80 25.97 -4.17 -8.47
CA ILE A 80 25.66 -4.90 -9.69
C ILE A 80 26.17 -3.99 -10.81
N ASP A 81 27.27 -4.37 -11.44
CA ASP A 81 27.73 -3.74 -12.67
C ASP A 81 26.56 -3.78 -13.65
N GLN A 82 25.88 -2.65 -13.81
CA GLN A 82 24.82 -2.49 -14.78
C GLN A 82 25.43 -2.52 -16.17
N LYS A 83 25.73 -3.73 -16.67
CA LYS A 83 25.49 -4.01 -18.08
C LYS A 83 23.98 -4.00 -18.23
N VAL A 84 23.47 -2.82 -18.58
CA VAL A 84 22.09 -2.52 -18.94
C VAL A 84 21.64 -3.55 -19.97
N GLY A 85 21.09 -4.66 -19.48
CA GLY A 85 20.24 -5.54 -20.24
C GLY A 85 18.90 -4.84 -20.33
N THR A 86 18.68 -4.20 -21.47
CA THR A 86 17.40 -3.69 -21.94
C THR A 86 16.25 -4.49 -21.33
N ILE A 87 15.36 -3.82 -20.59
CA ILE A 87 14.01 -4.33 -20.34
C ILE A 87 13.34 -4.32 -21.71
N ILE A 88 13.61 -5.35 -22.51
CA ILE A 88 12.73 -5.71 -23.60
C ILE A 88 11.59 -6.39 -22.88
N SER A 89 10.43 -5.75 -22.90
CA SER A 89 9.15 -6.44 -22.87
C SER A 89 9.11 -7.40 -24.06
N SER A 90 9.86 -8.50 -23.93
CA SER A 90 9.86 -9.63 -24.84
C SER A 90 8.80 -10.58 -24.34
N GLU A 91 7.67 -10.62 -25.03
CA GLU A 91 6.72 -11.72 -25.01
C GLU A 91 7.33 -12.96 -25.70
N GLU A 92 8.54 -13.35 -25.31
CA GLU A 92 9.18 -14.55 -25.79
C GLU A 92 9.39 -15.45 -24.58
N SER A 93 8.57 -16.51 -24.54
CA SER A 93 8.68 -17.63 -23.63
C SER A 93 10.09 -18.21 -23.70
N THR A 94 10.96 -17.77 -22.78
CA THR A 94 12.18 -18.52 -22.50
C THR A 94 11.71 -19.86 -21.93
N LYS A 95 11.97 -20.95 -22.66
CA LYS A 95 11.45 -22.32 -22.49
C LYS A 95 11.48 -22.94 -21.07
N ASN A 96 12.06 -22.25 -20.08
CA ASN A 96 12.20 -22.73 -18.71
C ASN A 96 11.67 -21.71 -17.67
N LYS A 97 10.82 -20.76 -18.06
CA LYS A 97 10.22 -19.77 -17.14
C LYS A 97 8.72 -19.78 -17.26
N CYS A 98 8.03 -20.01 -16.14
CA CYS A 98 6.58 -19.88 -16.03
C CYS A 98 6.18 -18.49 -15.54
N THR A 99 5.05 -17.99 -16.06
CA THR A 99 4.41 -16.80 -15.48
C THR A 99 3.60 -17.17 -14.23
N PHE A 100 3.43 -16.22 -13.32
CA PHE A 100 2.61 -16.45 -12.12
C PHE A 100 1.15 -16.83 -12.46
N LYS A 101 0.63 -16.34 -13.60
CA LYS A 101 -0.70 -16.71 -14.10
C LYS A 101 -0.80 -18.19 -14.46
N GLU A 102 0.24 -18.72 -15.12
CA GLU A 102 0.32 -20.16 -15.42
C GLU A 102 0.39 -20.99 -14.14
N VAL A 103 1.14 -20.50 -13.13
CA VAL A 103 1.21 -21.13 -11.80
C VAL A 103 -0.15 -21.26 -11.15
N ILE A 104 -0.93 -20.17 -11.11
CA ILE A 104 -2.30 -20.22 -10.57
C ILE A 104 -3.17 -21.21 -11.37
N ASN A 105 -3.06 -21.20 -12.70
CA ASN A 105 -3.87 -22.05 -13.56
C ASN A 105 -3.61 -23.54 -13.31
N PHE A 106 -2.36 -24.00 -13.25
CA PHE A 106 -2.10 -25.42 -13.01
C PHE A 106 -2.36 -25.83 -11.55
N LEU A 107 -2.18 -24.94 -10.57
CA LEU A 107 -2.57 -25.22 -9.18
C LEU A 107 -4.08 -25.46 -9.08
N ASN A 108 -4.90 -24.70 -9.81
CA ASN A 108 -6.34 -24.94 -9.89
C ASN A 108 -6.68 -26.27 -10.56
N MET A 109 -5.97 -26.64 -11.63
CA MET A 109 -6.15 -27.94 -12.28
C MET A 109 -5.85 -29.11 -11.33
N TYR A 110 -4.73 -29.02 -10.60
CA TYR A 110 -4.29 -30.02 -9.62
C TYR A 110 -5.29 -30.23 -8.48
N GLN A 111 -5.90 -29.15 -7.99
CA GLN A 111 -6.85 -29.21 -6.89
C GLN A 111 -8.22 -29.78 -7.30
N ASN A 112 -8.68 -29.47 -8.52
CA ASN A 112 -9.99 -29.93 -8.99
C ASN A 112 -9.98 -31.42 -9.33
N ASN A 113 -8.93 -31.89 -10.04
CA ASN A 113 -8.81 -33.28 -10.48
C ASN A 113 -7.37 -33.81 -10.23
N PRO A 114 -7.05 -34.32 -9.03
CA PRO A 114 -5.71 -34.81 -8.71
C PRO A 114 -5.30 -36.06 -9.50
N VAL A 115 -6.24 -36.70 -10.21
CA VAL A 115 -6.03 -37.91 -11.01
C VAL A 115 -5.72 -37.60 -12.48
N GLU A 116 -6.21 -36.48 -13.02
CA GLU A 116 -6.07 -36.08 -14.43
C GLU A 116 -5.00 -35.01 -14.67
N SER A 117 -4.34 -34.56 -13.61
CA SER A 117 -3.32 -33.50 -13.68
C SER A 117 -2.08 -33.95 -12.91
N THR A 118 -1.47 -35.02 -13.42
CA THR A 118 -0.24 -35.56 -12.84
C THR A 118 0.88 -34.54 -13.00
N ILE A 119 1.82 -34.49 -12.04
CA ILE A 119 3.00 -33.58 -12.06
C ILE A 119 3.73 -33.67 -13.41
N ASP A 120 3.79 -34.88 -13.98
CA ASP A 120 4.36 -35.18 -15.29
C ASP A 120 3.63 -34.49 -16.46
N GLU A 121 2.31 -34.41 -16.41
CA GLU A 121 1.49 -33.78 -17.45
C GLU A 121 1.61 -32.26 -17.40
N ILE A 122 1.66 -31.69 -16.19
CA ILE A 122 1.88 -30.24 -15.98
C ILE A 122 3.29 -29.85 -16.44
N SER A 123 4.29 -30.65 -16.09
CA SER A 123 5.67 -30.49 -16.54
C SER A 123 5.76 -30.49 -18.08
N GLN A 124 5.11 -31.43 -18.76
CA GLN A 124 5.11 -31.49 -20.23
C GLN A 124 4.35 -30.33 -20.87
N LYS A 125 3.20 -29.95 -20.32
CA LYS A 125 2.35 -28.90 -20.89
C LYS A 125 2.99 -27.50 -20.83
N TYR A 126 3.74 -27.24 -19.77
CA TYR A 126 4.38 -25.93 -19.53
C TYR A 126 5.89 -25.94 -19.74
N GLU A 127 6.47 -27.05 -20.23
CA GLU A 127 7.92 -27.23 -20.41
C GLU A 127 8.72 -26.94 -19.13
N LEU A 128 8.19 -27.35 -17.97
CA LEU A 128 8.80 -27.11 -16.65
C LEU A 128 9.48 -28.36 -16.12
N ASP A 129 10.56 -28.18 -15.36
CA ASP A 129 11.20 -29.29 -14.64
C ASP A 129 10.26 -29.88 -13.59
N LYS A 130 10.21 -31.22 -13.52
CA LYS A 130 9.34 -31.96 -12.59
C LYS A 130 9.55 -31.52 -11.14
N GLU A 131 10.80 -31.31 -10.75
CA GLU A 131 11.17 -30.85 -9.41
C GLU A 131 10.59 -29.47 -9.08
N VAL A 132 10.55 -28.57 -10.07
CA VAL A 132 10.01 -27.22 -9.88
C VAL A 132 8.49 -27.29 -9.69
N VAL A 133 7.80 -28.09 -10.51
CA VAL A 133 6.36 -28.29 -10.38
C VAL A 133 6.01 -28.92 -9.03
N GLU A 134 6.75 -29.94 -8.60
CA GLU A 134 6.57 -30.58 -7.30
C GLU A 134 6.74 -29.60 -6.13
N ASN A 135 7.80 -28.79 -6.16
CA ASN A 135 8.04 -27.76 -5.15
C ASN A 135 6.93 -26.71 -5.13
N ILE A 136 6.44 -26.30 -6.30
CA ILE A 136 5.36 -25.32 -6.39
C ILE A 136 4.08 -25.89 -5.77
N VAL A 137 3.67 -27.10 -6.15
CA VAL A 137 2.47 -27.74 -5.60
C VAL A 137 2.59 -27.92 -4.08
N LYS A 138 3.74 -28.39 -3.59
CA LYS A 138 4.00 -28.65 -2.17
C LYS A 138 3.95 -27.37 -1.32
N HIS A 139 4.51 -26.27 -1.80
CA HIS A 139 4.64 -25.04 -1.02
C HIS A 139 3.53 -24.01 -1.26
N PHE A 140 2.91 -24.00 -2.44
CA PHE A 140 1.93 -22.98 -2.84
C PHE A 140 0.49 -23.48 -2.88
N GLY A 141 0.21 -24.76 -2.59
CA GLY A 141 -1.15 -25.30 -2.54
C GLY A 141 -2.09 -24.63 -1.53
N ILE A 142 -1.55 -23.96 -0.51
CA ILE A 142 -2.33 -23.24 0.52
C ILE A 142 -3.00 -21.98 -0.04
N LEU A 143 -2.42 -21.35 -1.07
CA LEU A 143 -2.83 -20.01 -1.51
C LEU A 143 -4.17 -19.97 -2.26
N ASN A 144 -4.71 -21.13 -2.65
CA ASN A 144 -5.94 -21.22 -3.46
C ASN A 144 -7.22 -21.54 -2.65
N SER A 145 -7.17 -21.62 -1.31
CA SER A 145 -8.36 -21.97 -0.51
C SER A 145 -9.43 -20.87 -0.40
N ALA A 146 -9.29 -19.77 -1.14
CA ALA A 146 -10.34 -18.77 -1.27
C ALA A 146 -11.11 -19.02 -2.58
N ASN A 147 -12.08 -19.93 -2.53
CA ASN A 147 -13.11 -20.04 -3.56
C ASN A 147 -13.75 -18.66 -3.75
N LEU A 148 -13.35 -17.97 -4.82
CA LEU A 148 -13.92 -16.67 -5.20
C LEU A 148 -15.41 -16.80 -5.58
N ALA A 149 -15.85 -18.02 -5.91
CA ALA A 149 -17.25 -18.38 -6.14
C ALA A 149 -18.12 -18.33 -4.86
N ASP A 150 -17.56 -18.64 -3.69
CA ASP A 150 -18.30 -18.66 -2.41
C ASP A 150 -18.61 -17.24 -1.90
N LEU A 151 -17.92 -16.22 -2.43
CA LEU A 151 -18.17 -14.80 -2.14
C LEU A 151 -19.32 -14.23 -2.99
N GLN A 152 -19.49 -14.72 -4.23
CA GLN A 152 -20.56 -14.26 -5.13
C GLN A 152 -21.91 -14.85 -4.75
N LEU A 153 -21.96 -16.11 -4.29
CA LEU A 153 -23.20 -16.72 -3.81
C LEU A 153 -23.73 -16.07 -2.51
N LYS A 154 -22.84 -15.51 -1.68
CA LYS A 154 -23.24 -14.79 -0.45
C LYS A 154 -23.79 -13.40 -0.75
N SER A 155 -23.20 -12.65 -1.69
CA SER A 155 -23.75 -11.34 -2.08
C SER A 155 -25.13 -11.43 -2.69
N ASP A 156 -25.39 -12.48 -3.47
CA ASP A 156 -26.67 -12.66 -4.17
C ASP A 156 -27.77 -13.22 -3.25
N ALA A 157 -27.39 -13.94 -2.19
CA ALA A 157 -28.32 -14.42 -1.16
C ALA A 157 -28.74 -13.29 -0.21
N ASP A 158 -27.81 -12.42 0.18
CA ASP A 158 -28.09 -11.30 1.08
C ASP A 158 -28.94 -10.22 0.38
N ALA A 159 -28.80 -10.04 -0.94
CA ALA A 159 -29.62 -9.12 -1.75
C ALA A 159 -31.07 -9.59 -2.01
N ARG A 160 -31.43 -10.82 -1.61
CA ARG A 160 -32.80 -11.36 -1.75
C ARG A 160 -33.60 -11.30 -0.44
N ILE A 161 -32.97 -10.90 0.67
CA ILE A 161 -33.57 -10.88 2.01
C ILE A 161 -33.91 -9.45 2.49
N GLU A 162 -33.54 -8.41 1.74
CA GLU A 162 -34.07 -7.03 1.89
C GLU A 162 -35.23 -6.76 0.91
#